data_AF-A0A355DCG1-F1
#
_entry.id   AF-A0A355DCG1-F1
#
_cell.length_a   1.000
_cell.length_b   1.000
_cell.length_c   1.000
_cell.angle_alpha   90.00
_cell.angle_beta   90.00
_cell.angle_gamma   90.00
#
_symmetry.space_group_name_H-M   'P 1'
#
loop_
_entity.id
_entity.type
_entity.pdbx_description
1 polymer ?
#
loop_
_entity_poly.entity_id
_entity_poly.type
_entity_poly.pdbx_seq_one_letter_code
_entity_poly.pdbx_strand_id
1 'polypeptide(L)'
;RPTLVDEEAPDWFGEVVNLHDLGAEACFNRYSWTQNDRNIQIDTVVPCTGPHQFEIYHLAEHPARQGSPWPGDREMEAFATAECYDAFADFVGTIYELSALELGFLTPSRASFEHDVA
;
A
#
# COMPACT_ATOMS: atom_id res chain seq x y z
N ARG A 1 27.28 -13.94 -7.10
CA ARG A 1 26.14 -13.13 -6.66
C ARG A 1 26.68 -12.21 -5.57
N PRO A 2 26.57 -10.87 -5.69
CA PRO A 2 26.99 -9.97 -4.62
C PRO A 2 26.13 -10.24 -3.38
N THR A 3 26.75 -10.34 -2.21
CA THR A 3 26.08 -10.43 -0.91
C THR A 3 25.60 -9.04 -0.53
N LEU A 4 24.37 -8.92 -0.02
CA LEU A 4 23.88 -7.67 0.55
C LEU A 4 24.63 -7.37 1.87
N VAL A 5 24.84 -6.09 2.17
CA VAL A 5 25.52 -5.66 3.40
C VAL A 5 24.49 -5.64 4.51
N ASP A 6 24.73 -6.38 5.60
CA ASP A 6 23.83 -6.38 6.76
C ASP A 6 23.82 -5.00 7.44
N GLU A 7 22.63 -4.59 7.85
CA GLU A 7 22.30 -3.32 8.49
C GLU A 7 21.63 -3.59 9.84
N GLU A 8 21.80 -2.66 10.79
CA GLU A 8 21.02 -2.67 12.02
C GLU A 8 19.57 -2.33 11.72
N ALA A 9 18.65 -2.96 12.45
CA ALA A 9 17.23 -2.62 12.33
C ALA A 9 17.02 -1.15 12.73
N PRO A 10 16.29 -0.37 11.93
CA PRO A 10 16.05 1.04 12.24
C PRO A 10 15.18 1.17 13.50
N ASP A 11 15.31 2.28 14.21
CA ASP A 11 14.30 2.66 15.19
C ASP A 11 13.04 3.11 14.44
N TRP A 12 11.93 2.39 14.62
CA TRP A 12 10.67 2.67 13.94
C TRP A 12 9.63 3.24 14.90
N PHE A 13 8.82 4.15 14.37
CA PHE A 13 7.70 4.74 15.09
C PHE A 13 6.38 4.11 14.65
N GLY A 14 5.53 3.74 15.62
CA GLY A 14 4.22 3.14 15.37
C GLY A 14 4.14 1.65 15.69
N GLU A 15 2.95 1.08 15.48
CA GLU A 15 2.68 -0.35 15.65
C GLU A 15 2.88 -1.08 14.32
N VAL A 16 3.58 -2.21 14.33
CA VAL A 16 3.77 -3.05 13.12
C VAL A 16 2.44 -3.67 12.72
N VAL A 17 2.07 -3.48 11.45
CA VAL A 17 0.79 -3.93 10.91
C VAL A 17 0.96 -4.68 9.60
N ASN A 18 -0.06 -5.45 9.24
CA ASN A 18 -0.25 -5.87 7.86
C ASN A 18 -0.96 -4.74 7.11
N LEU A 19 -0.31 -4.20 6.08
CA LEU A 19 -0.81 -3.05 5.33
C LEU A 19 -2.17 -3.32 4.66
N HIS A 20 -2.48 -4.58 4.31
CA HIS A 20 -3.76 -4.97 3.72
C HIS A 20 -4.94 -4.99 4.71
N ASP A 21 -4.66 -4.87 6.02
CA ASP A 21 -5.70 -4.85 7.06
C ASP A 21 -6.09 -3.39 7.43
N LEU A 22 -5.43 -2.39 6.84
CA LEU A 22 -5.69 -0.99 7.12
C LEU A 22 -6.85 -0.44 6.30
N GLY A 23 -7.64 0.42 6.94
CA GLY A 23 -8.75 1.15 6.32
C GLY A 23 -8.30 2.43 5.61
N ALA A 24 -9.27 3.11 4.98
CA ALA A 24 -9.10 4.51 4.57
C ALA A 24 -8.80 5.38 5.80
N GLU A 25 -8.08 6.49 5.58
CA GLU A 25 -7.58 7.45 6.58
C GLU A 25 -6.47 6.88 7.50
N ALA A 26 -5.89 5.73 7.17
CA ALA A 26 -4.76 5.17 7.89
C ALA A 26 -3.43 5.77 7.40
N CYS A 27 -2.67 6.38 8.31
CA CYS A 27 -1.33 6.87 8.04
C CYS A 27 -0.28 5.87 8.50
N PHE A 28 0.75 5.66 7.67
CA PHE A 28 1.78 4.66 7.94
C PHE A 28 3.17 5.08 7.48
N ASN A 29 4.16 4.38 8.02
CA ASN A 29 5.56 4.48 7.62
C ASN A 29 6.05 3.11 7.14
N ARG A 30 6.99 3.12 6.20
CA ARG A 30 7.69 1.95 5.70
C ARG A 30 9.16 2.01 6.10
N TYR A 31 9.63 0.91 6.65
CA TYR A 31 11.03 0.72 7.00
C TYR A 31 11.55 -0.51 6.26
N SER A 32 12.77 -0.41 5.74
CA SER A 32 13.45 -1.53 5.13
C SER A 32 14.92 -1.54 5.50
N TRP A 33 15.47 -2.72 5.78
CA TRP A 33 16.89 -2.91 6.04
C TRP A 33 17.33 -4.29 5.58
N THR A 34 18.63 -4.48 5.42
CA THR A 34 19.19 -5.80 5.10
C THR A 34 19.61 -6.53 6.37
N GLN A 35 19.27 -7.82 6.49
CA GLN A 35 19.77 -8.68 7.55
C GLN A 35 19.87 -10.13 7.08
N ASN A 36 21.02 -10.76 7.32
CA ASN A 36 21.32 -12.14 6.90
C ASN A 36 21.10 -12.35 5.38
N ASP A 37 21.58 -11.40 4.55
CA ASP A 37 21.41 -11.40 3.08
C ASP A 37 19.94 -11.40 2.62
N ARG A 38 19.03 -10.89 3.46
CA ARG A 38 17.61 -10.69 3.16
C ARG A 38 17.24 -9.23 3.33
N ASN A 39 16.41 -8.71 2.42
CA ASN A 39 15.74 -7.44 2.64
C ASN A 39 14.52 -7.70 3.54
N ILE A 40 14.49 -7.04 4.70
CA ILE A 40 13.36 -7.01 5.60
C ILE A 40 12.62 -5.70 5.35
N GLN A 41 11.30 -5.78 5.24
CA GLN A 41 10.42 -4.62 5.15
C GLN A 41 9.31 -4.78 6.18
N ILE A 42 9.00 -3.71 6.88
CA ILE A 42 7.84 -3.61 7.77
C ILE A 42 7.10 -2.31 7.49
N ASP A 43 5.79 -2.32 7.74
CA ASP A 43 4.94 -1.14 7.73
C ASP A 43 4.42 -0.90 9.15
N THR A 44 4.38 0.36 9.58
CA THR A 44 3.86 0.74 10.90
C THR A 44 2.74 1.76 10.79
N VAL A 45 1.63 1.52 11.49
CA VAL A 45 0.55 2.50 11.59
C VAL A 45 0.90 3.57 12.62
N VAL A 46 0.60 4.83 12.29
CA VAL A 46 0.93 6.01 13.10
C VAL A 46 -0.22 7.04 13.07
N PRO A 47 -0.29 7.98 14.03
CA PRO A 47 -1.30 9.04 13.98
C PRO A 47 -1.09 9.99 12.78
N CYS A 48 -2.16 10.25 12.03
CA CYS A 48 -2.12 11.18 10.89
C CYS A 48 -1.84 12.64 11.26
N THR A 49 -2.06 13.02 12.53
CA THR A 49 -1.75 14.37 13.03
C THR A 49 -0.24 14.62 13.18
N GLY A 50 0.57 13.56 13.13
CA GLY A 50 2.02 13.63 13.17
C GLY A 50 2.66 13.36 11.80
N PRO A 51 4.00 13.52 11.70
CA PRO A 51 4.73 13.15 10.50
C PRO A 51 4.54 11.68 10.15
N HIS A 52 4.24 11.41 8.88
CA HIS A 52 4.13 10.07 8.31
C HIS A 52 4.51 10.11 6.83
N GLN A 53 4.84 8.95 6.26
CA GLN A 53 5.28 8.84 4.87
C GLN A 53 4.11 8.65 3.90
N PHE A 54 3.09 7.91 4.33
CA PHE A 54 2.00 7.48 3.46
C PHE A 54 0.65 7.57 4.17
N GLU A 55 -0.41 7.78 3.40
CA GLU A 55 -1.80 7.75 3.87
C GLU A 55 -2.67 6.96 2.88
N ILE A 56 -3.45 6.01 3.39
CA ILE A 56 -4.45 5.30 2.60
C ILE A 56 -5.67 6.21 2.51
N TYR A 57 -5.85 6.90 1.39
CA TYR A 57 -6.92 7.88 1.25
C TYR A 57 -8.17 7.35 0.54
N HIS A 58 -8.08 6.18 -0.09
CA HIS A 58 -9.18 5.61 -0.85
C HIS A 58 -9.20 4.08 -0.75
N LEU A 59 -10.38 3.51 -0.56
CA LEU A 59 -10.65 2.08 -0.63
C LEU A 59 -11.69 1.84 -1.71
N ALA A 60 -11.34 1.02 -2.70
CA ALA A 60 -12.22 0.63 -3.79
C ALA A 60 -12.53 -0.86 -3.74
N GLU A 61 -13.79 -1.21 -3.93
CA GLU A 61 -14.23 -2.59 -4.09
C GLU A 61 -14.19 -2.97 -5.57
N HIS A 62 -13.42 -4.01 -5.93
CA HIS A 62 -13.38 -4.49 -7.31
C HIS A 62 -14.75 -5.06 -7.72
N PRO A 63 -15.30 -4.73 -8.90
CA PRO A 63 -16.66 -5.12 -9.30
C PRO A 63 -16.83 -6.61 -9.62
N ALA A 64 -15.78 -7.41 -9.46
CA ALA A 64 -15.85 -8.85 -9.68
C ALA A 64 -16.69 -9.50 -8.59
N ARG A 65 -17.42 -10.56 -8.95
CA ARG A 65 -18.18 -11.33 -7.97
C ARG A 65 -17.22 -12.16 -7.12
N GLN A 66 -17.60 -12.42 -5.88
CA GLN A 66 -16.87 -13.36 -5.02
C GLN A 66 -16.64 -14.71 -5.74
N GLY A 67 -15.42 -15.24 -5.64
CA GLY A 67 -15.00 -16.47 -6.33
C GLY A 67 -14.75 -16.29 -7.84
N SER A 68 -14.74 -15.06 -8.36
CA SER A 68 -14.30 -14.80 -9.74
C SER A 68 -12.81 -15.14 -9.88
N PRO A 69 -12.39 -15.66 -11.05
CA PRO A 69 -10.97 -15.88 -11.30
C PRO A 69 -10.22 -14.54 -11.31
N TRP A 70 -8.93 -14.60 -10.99
CA TRP A 70 -8.05 -13.44 -11.07
C TRP A 70 -8.09 -12.81 -12.47
N PRO A 71 -8.44 -11.52 -12.58
CA PRO A 71 -8.53 -10.85 -13.89
C PRO A 71 -7.16 -10.66 -14.55
N GLY A 72 -6.10 -10.67 -13.75
CA GLY A 72 -4.72 -10.49 -14.21
C GLY A 72 -4.09 -9.23 -13.62
N ASP A 73 -2.78 -9.25 -13.45
CA ASP A 73 -2.05 -8.20 -12.72
C ASP A 73 -2.25 -6.82 -13.38
N ARG A 74 -2.22 -6.77 -14.71
CA ARG A 74 -2.43 -5.53 -15.48
C ARG A 74 -3.83 -4.96 -15.30
N GLU A 75 -4.85 -5.81 -15.20
CA GLU A 75 -6.23 -5.35 -15.02
C GLU A 75 -6.44 -4.80 -13.61
N MET A 76 -5.89 -5.48 -12.61
CA MET A 76 -5.91 -5.01 -11.21
C MET A 76 -5.15 -3.71 -11.02
N GLU A 77 -3.97 -3.57 -11.63
CA GLU A 77 -3.19 -2.34 -11.57
C GLU A 77 -3.91 -1.19 -12.27
N ALA A 78 -4.51 -1.43 -13.45
CA ALA A 78 -5.29 -0.43 -14.16
C ALA A 78 -6.53 0.00 -13.36
N PHE A 79 -7.24 -0.95 -12.74
CA PHE A 79 -8.37 -0.67 -11.86
C PHE A 79 -7.95 0.19 -10.68
N ALA A 80 -6.94 -0.23 -9.91
CA ALA A 80 -6.48 0.52 -8.74
C ALA A 80 -5.96 1.91 -9.12
N THR A 81 -5.26 2.02 -10.25
CA THR A 81 -4.79 3.32 -10.77
C THR A 81 -5.95 4.26 -11.05
N ALA A 82 -7.00 3.78 -11.74
CA ALA A 82 -8.15 4.61 -12.10
C ALA A 82 -8.92 5.09 -10.85
N GLU A 83 -9.27 4.17 -9.95
CA GLU A 83 -10.05 4.51 -8.74
C GLU A 83 -9.31 5.51 -7.85
N CYS A 84 -8.02 5.28 -7.60
CA CYS A 84 -7.21 6.18 -6.79
C CYS A 84 -6.99 7.53 -7.49
N TYR A 85 -6.65 7.53 -8.78
CA TYR A 85 -6.46 8.78 -9.53
C TYR A 85 -7.73 9.65 -9.53
N ASP A 86 -8.90 9.05 -9.75
CA ASP A 86 -10.18 9.76 -9.76
C ASP A 86 -10.54 10.32 -8.38
N ALA A 87 -10.21 9.62 -7.29
CA ALA A 87 -10.46 10.07 -5.91
C ALA A 87 -9.45 11.11 -5.40
N PHE A 88 -8.28 11.24 -6.03
CA PHE A 88 -7.14 12.00 -5.50
C PHE A 88 -7.45 13.48 -5.27
N ALA A 89 -8.09 14.15 -6.24
CA ALA A 89 -8.29 15.59 -6.18
C ALA A 89 -9.25 16.00 -5.05
N ASP A 90 -10.26 15.17 -4.79
CA ASP A 90 -11.22 15.40 -3.70
C ASP A 90 -10.57 15.25 -2.33
N PHE A 91 -9.60 14.33 -2.21
CA PHE A 91 -8.86 14.12 -0.98
C PHE A 91 -7.78 15.18 -0.73
N VAL A 92 -6.92 15.45 -1.73
CA VAL A 92 -5.75 16.34 -1.58
C VAL A 92 -6.11 17.82 -1.79
N GLY A 93 -7.21 18.10 -2.50
CA GLY A 93 -7.64 19.45 -2.86
C GLY A 93 -6.95 20.04 -4.10
N THR A 94 -6.14 19.25 -4.81
CA THR A 94 -5.55 19.58 -6.13
C THR A 94 -5.45 18.34 -6.99
N ILE A 95 -5.48 18.51 -8.32
CA ILE A 95 -5.23 17.41 -9.26
C ILE A 95 -3.81 16.86 -9.10
N TYR A 96 -3.64 15.58 -9.43
CA TYR A 96 -2.38 14.84 -9.29
C TYR A 96 -1.20 15.52 -9.99
N GLU A 97 -1.39 15.99 -11.23
CA GLU A 97 -0.35 16.62 -12.06
C GLU A 97 0.23 17.90 -11.44
N LEU A 98 -0.50 18.54 -10.54
CA LEU A 98 -0.08 19.76 -9.85
C LEU A 98 0.33 19.51 -8.40
N SER A 99 0.18 18.27 -7.91
CA SER A 99 0.57 17.89 -6.57
C SER A 99 2.06 17.57 -6.47
N ALA A 100 2.62 17.75 -5.28
CA ALA A 100 3.95 17.24 -4.93
C ALA A 100 3.90 15.81 -4.38
N LEU A 101 2.70 15.25 -4.18
CA LEU A 101 2.49 13.90 -3.66
C LEU A 101 2.49 12.87 -4.79
N GLU A 102 2.95 11.67 -4.48
CA GLU A 102 2.94 10.51 -5.39
C GLU A 102 1.76 9.58 -5.09
N LEU A 103 1.29 8.86 -6.12
CA LEU A 103 0.28 7.82 -5.99
C LEU A 103 0.95 6.45 -5.80
N GLY A 104 0.50 5.71 -4.80
CA GLY A 104 0.80 4.30 -4.60
C GLY A 104 -0.48 3.48 -4.59
N PHE A 105 -0.40 2.22 -5.03
CA PHE A 105 -1.55 1.33 -5.12
C PHE A 105 -1.29 0.02 -4.40
N LEU A 106 -2.31 -0.46 -3.68
CA LEU A 106 -2.31 -1.77 -3.04
C LEU A 106 -3.39 -2.61 -3.69
N THR A 107 -2.99 -3.67 -4.36
CA THR A 107 -3.92 -4.66 -4.91
C THR A 107 -3.84 -5.94 -4.08
N PRO A 108 -4.95 -6.68 -3.91
CA PRO A 108 -4.88 -8.01 -3.31
C PRO A 108 -3.94 -8.91 -4.12
N SER A 109 -3.40 -9.94 -3.47
CA SER A 109 -2.77 -11.03 -4.22
C SER A 109 -3.83 -11.85 -4.95
N ARG A 110 -3.43 -12.55 -6.03
CA ARG A 110 -4.27 -13.55 -6.69
C ARG A 110 -4.92 -14.52 -5.70
N ALA A 111 -4.13 -15.04 -4.77
CA ALA A 111 -4.61 -16.01 -3.78
C ALA A 111 -5.70 -15.42 -2.87
N SER A 112 -5.55 -14.15 -2.48
CA SER A 112 -6.55 -13.44 -1.67
C SER A 112 -7.82 -13.15 -2.47
N PHE A 113 -7.69 -12.76 -3.74
CA PHE A 113 -8.81 -12.41 -4.61
C PHE A 113 -9.68 -13.61 -4.98
N GLU A 114 -9.04 -14.75 -5.28
CA GLU A 114 -9.74 -15.99 -5.66
C GLU A 114 -10.29 -16.74 -4.42
N HIS A 115 -10.07 -16.25 -3.20
CA HIS A 115 -10.55 -16.90 -1.99
C HIS A 115 -12.05 -16.65 -1.78
N ASP A 116 -12.79 -17.66 -1.31
CA ASP A 116 -14.25 -17.62 -1.09
C ASP A 116 -14.72 -16.64 0.02
N VAL A 117 -13.81 -15.86 0.58
CA VAL A 117 -14.06 -14.90 1.67
C VAL A 117 -13.50 -13.51 1.32
N ALA A 118 -13.12 -13.29 0.06
CA ALA A 118 -12.80 -11.96 -0.46
C ALA A 118 -14.03 -11.05 -0.43
#